data_AF-A0A816H1D5-F1
#
_entry.id   AF-A0A816H1D5-F1
#
_cell.length_a   1.000
_cell.length_b   1.000
_cell.length_c   1.000
_cell.angle_alpha   90.00
_cell.angle_beta   90.00
_cell.angle_gamma   90.00
#
_symmetry.space_group_name_H-M   'P 1'
#
loop_
_entity.id
_entity.type
_entity.pdbx_description
1 polymer ?
#
loop_
_entity_poly.entity_id
_entity_poly.type
_entity_poly.pdbx_seq_one_letter_code
_entity_poly.pdbx_strand_id
1 'polypeptide(L)'
;MDTNDETYDSETNDYDEDVGQVSESQTIPVYANVQTYPCSTCGRSFNSESLRRHQAVCKNALQKQPRKIFDTGKQRATDSDVPYKATRETTQVGDAKYIENSFE
;
A
#
# COMPACT_ATOMS: atom_id res chain seq x y z
N MET A 1 40.88 -29.53 10.36
CA MET A 1 40.20 -30.63 9.66
C MET A 1 39.18 -31.15 10.64
N ASP A 2 37.96 -30.67 10.53
CA ASP A 2 36.80 -31.28 11.17
C ASP A 2 35.71 -31.29 10.12
N THR A 3 35.37 -32.50 9.68
CA THR A 3 34.33 -32.85 8.73
C THR A 3 32.96 -32.81 9.40
N ASN A 4 31.91 -32.91 8.56
CA ASN A 4 30.48 -33.08 8.83
C ASN A 4 29.74 -31.74 8.68
N ASP A 5 29.08 -31.37 7.58
CA ASP A 5 28.26 -32.13 6.61
C ASP A 5 27.37 -33.19 7.26
N GLU A 6 26.26 -32.76 7.89
CA GLU A 6 25.05 -33.57 7.97
C GLU A 6 23.81 -32.67 7.87
N THR A 7 23.23 -32.73 6.67
CA THR A 7 21.79 -32.89 6.39
C THR A 7 20.82 -31.86 6.97
N TYR A 8 20.49 -30.88 6.14
CA TYR A 8 19.18 -30.24 6.08
C TYR A 8 18.12 -31.34 5.93
N ASP A 9 17.49 -31.70 7.05
CA ASP A 9 16.48 -32.74 7.07
C ASP A 9 15.24 -32.28 6.30
N SER A 10 14.96 -33.03 5.25
CA SER A 10 13.84 -32.83 4.33
C SER A 10 12.69 -33.73 4.78
N GLU A 11 12.22 -33.58 6.01
CA GLU A 11 11.03 -34.27 6.48
C GLU A 11 9.78 -33.41 6.20
N THR A 12 9.26 -33.67 5.00
CA THR A 12 7.84 -33.84 4.69
C THR A 12 6.85 -32.92 5.41
N ASN A 13 6.37 -31.95 4.64
CA ASN A 13 5.18 -31.14 4.86
C ASN A 13 3.97 -31.98 5.32
N ASP A 14 3.73 -32.02 6.62
CA ASP A 14 2.49 -32.49 7.28
C ASP A 14 1.49 -31.33 7.40
N TYR A 15 1.27 -30.58 6.31
CA TYR A 15 0.19 -29.60 6.30
C TYR A 15 -1.12 -30.38 6.10
N ASP A 16 -1.81 -30.66 7.19
CA ASP A 16 -3.13 -31.30 7.22
C ASP A 16 -4.07 -30.68 6.16
N GLU A 17 -4.44 -31.51 5.19
CA GLU A 17 -5.33 -31.22 4.08
C GLU A 17 -6.79 -31.35 4.53
N ASP A 18 -7.18 -30.70 5.64
CA ASP A 18 -8.58 -30.59 6.06
C ASP A 18 -9.13 -29.20 5.74
N VAL A 19 -9.27 -28.93 4.45
CA VAL A 19 -10.20 -27.90 3.97
C VAL A 19 -11.60 -28.47 4.10
N GLY A 20 -12.07 -28.49 5.35
CA GLY A 20 -13.47 -28.66 5.71
C GLY A 20 -14.30 -27.67 4.90
N GLN A 21 -15.14 -28.23 4.04
CA GLN A 21 -16.04 -27.59 3.10
C GLN A 21 -16.95 -26.57 3.80
N VAL A 22 -16.49 -25.33 3.98
CA VAL A 22 -17.33 -24.22 4.43
C VAL A 22 -18.20 -23.78 3.25
N SER A 23 -19.48 -24.13 3.32
CA SER A 23 -20.47 -23.80 2.29
C SER A 23 -20.50 -22.29 2.05
N GLU A 24 -20.10 -21.94 0.84
CA GLU A 24 -19.87 -20.63 0.26
C GLU A 24 -21.14 -19.77 0.18
N SER A 25 -21.62 -19.34 1.35
CA SER A 25 -22.84 -18.56 1.46
C SER A 25 -22.69 -17.48 2.52
N GLN A 26 -22.50 -16.26 2.01
CA GLN A 26 -22.87 -14.97 2.62
C GLN A 26 -21.95 -14.46 3.75
N THR A 27 -21.08 -13.52 3.38
CA THR A 27 -21.31 -12.10 3.72
C THR A 27 -20.60 -11.21 2.70
N ILE A 28 -21.30 -10.77 1.65
CA ILE A 28 -20.89 -9.56 0.95
C ILE A 28 -21.35 -8.40 1.84
N PRO A 29 -20.45 -7.60 2.47
CA PRO A 29 -20.88 -6.36 3.09
C PRO A 29 -21.48 -5.52 1.97
N VAL A 30 -22.79 -5.30 2.07
CA VAL A 30 -23.54 -4.45 1.16
C VAL A 30 -23.01 -3.04 1.37
N TYR A 31 -21.95 -2.68 0.64
CA TYR A 31 -21.58 -1.30 0.39
C TYR A 31 -22.66 -0.73 -0.54
N ALA A 32 -23.85 -0.60 0.03
CA ALA A 32 -24.99 0.07 -0.54
C ALA A 32 -24.50 1.40 -1.07
N ASN A 33 -24.91 1.76 -2.28
CA ASN A 33 -24.63 3.02 -2.96
C ASN A 33 -24.69 4.23 -2.01
N VAL A 34 -23.57 4.54 -1.35
CA VAL A 34 -23.52 5.65 -0.40
C VAL A 34 -23.51 6.91 -1.23
N GLN A 35 -24.56 7.71 -1.12
CA GLN A 35 -24.64 8.99 -1.81
C GLN A 35 -23.44 9.86 -1.40
N THR A 36 -22.64 10.24 -2.40
CA THR A 36 -21.52 11.15 -2.21
C THR A 36 -21.85 12.52 -2.80
N TYR A 37 -21.22 13.54 -2.22
CA TYR A 37 -21.41 14.94 -2.57
C TYR A 37 -20.04 15.59 -2.73
N PRO A 38 -19.82 16.38 -3.80
CA PRO A 38 -18.55 17.05 -4.03
C PRO A 38 -18.34 18.23 -3.08
N CYS A 39 -17.10 18.43 -2.63
CA CYS A 39 -16.70 19.63 -1.92
C CYS A 39 -16.61 20.82 -2.88
N SER A 40 -17.25 21.94 -2.55
CA SER A 40 -17.21 23.18 -3.35
C SER A 40 -15.82 23.81 -3.45
N THR A 41 -14.88 23.48 -2.54
CA THR A 41 -13.55 24.09 -2.51
C THR A 41 -12.48 23.27 -3.21
N CYS A 42 -12.52 21.93 -3.11
CA CYS A 42 -11.51 21.05 -3.71
C CYS A 42 -12.05 20.02 -4.72
N GLY A 43 -13.37 19.93 -4.92
CA GLY A 43 -14.00 19.03 -5.89
C GLY A 43 -14.05 17.55 -5.51
N ARG A 44 -13.43 17.13 -4.40
CA ARG A 44 -13.45 15.73 -3.94
C ARG A 44 -14.83 15.35 -3.38
N SER A 45 -15.27 14.13 -3.64
CA SER A 45 -16.58 13.61 -3.22
C SER A 45 -16.51 12.85 -1.90
N PHE A 46 -17.44 13.14 -0.99
CA PHE A 46 -17.53 12.53 0.34
C PHE A 46 -18.97 12.15 0.68
N ASN A 47 -19.17 11.23 1.62
CA ASN A 47 -20.49 11.05 2.24
C ASN A 47 -20.87 12.30 3.06
N SER A 48 -22.15 12.43 3.42
CA SER A 48 -22.67 13.63 4.10
C SER A 48 -21.92 14.00 5.39
N GLU A 49 -21.67 13.02 6.26
CA GLU A 49 -21.00 13.25 7.55
C GLU A 49 -19.53 13.63 7.38
N SER A 50 -18.83 12.98 6.44
CA SER A 50 -17.43 13.27 6.14
C SER A 50 -17.29 14.61 5.44
N LEU A 51 -18.24 14.99 4.57
CA LEU A 51 -18.24 16.28 3.89
C LEU A 51 -18.30 17.44 4.90
N ARG A 52 -19.15 17.34 5.92
CA ARG A 52 -19.25 18.35 6.99
C ARG A 52 -17.91 18.61 7.67
N ARG A 53 -17.20 17.55 8.05
CA ARG A 53 -15.86 17.66 8.69
C ARG A 53 -14.81 18.13 7.70
N HIS A 54 -14.88 17.63 6.47
CA HIS A 54 -13.98 18.00 5.38
C HIS A 54 -14.06 19.50 5.06
N GLN A 55 -15.26 20.09 4.96
CA GLN A 55 -15.43 21.50 4.62
C GLN A 55 -14.69 22.43 5.61
N ALA A 56 -14.72 22.11 6.91
CA ALA A 56 -14.05 22.90 7.94
C ALA A 56 -12.51 22.92 7.77
N VAL A 57 -11.92 21.81 7.33
CA VAL A 57 -10.45 21.69 7.17
C VAL A 57 -9.96 22.01 5.76
N CYS A 58 -10.77 21.72 4.74
CA CYS A 58 -10.40 21.82 3.33
C CYS A 58 -10.04 23.26 2.93
N LYS A 59 -10.88 24.23 3.33
CA LYS A 59 -10.64 25.65 3.07
C LYS A 59 -9.30 26.11 3.65
N ASN A 60 -9.02 25.72 4.89
CA ASN A 60 -7.78 26.06 5.57
C ASN A 60 -6.57 25.35 4.95
N ALA A 61 -6.73 24.12 4.46
CA ALA A 61 -5.66 23.37 3.82
C ALA A 61 -5.23 23.99 2.48
N LEU A 62 -6.16 24.55 1.71
CA LEU A 62 -5.88 25.23 0.44
C LEU A 62 -5.23 26.61 0.62
N GLN A 63 -5.52 27.30 1.71
CA GLN A 63 -4.94 28.61 2.02
C GLN A 63 -3.56 28.51 2.66
N LYS A 64 -3.24 27.39 3.30
CA LYS A 64 -1.95 27.16 3.95
C LYS A 64 -0.92 26.71 2.92
N GLN A 65 0.33 27.12 3.15
CA GLN A 65 1.46 26.63 2.36
C GLN A 65 1.54 25.09 2.47
N PRO A 66 1.85 24.39 1.36
CA PRO A 66 1.99 22.94 1.39
C PRO A 66 3.07 22.55 2.40
N ARG A 67 2.81 21.48 3.16
CA ARG A 67 3.83 20.93 4.07
C ARG A 67 5.07 20.53 3.26
N LYS A 68 6.24 20.66 3.88
CA LYS A 68 7.50 20.19 3.30
C LYS A 68 7.34 18.71 2.91
N ILE A 69 7.89 18.36 1.74
CA ILE A 69 7.92 16.98 1.26
C ILE A 69 8.58 16.11 2.33
N PHE A 70 7.87 15.07 2.73
CA PHE A 70 8.35 14.11 3.69
C PHE A 70 9.24 13.09 2.97
N ASP A 71 10.51 13.06 3.34
CA ASP A 71 11.49 12.18 2.74
C ASP A 71 11.64 10.92 3.60
N THR A 72 11.03 9.83 3.13
CA THR A 72 11.05 8.52 3.80
C THR A 72 12.46 7.96 3.89
N GLY A 73 13.30 8.18 2.88
CA GLY A 73 14.69 7.74 2.89
C GLY A 73 15.47 8.46 3.98
N LYS A 74 15.24 9.77 4.10
CA LYS A 74 15.91 10.59 5.13
C LYS A 74 15.51 10.13 6.52
N GLN A 75 14.21 9.88 6.74
CA GLN A 75 13.75 9.39 8.03
C GLN A 75 14.33 8.00 8.36
N ARG A 76 14.38 7.07 7.40
CA ARG A 76 14.96 5.75 7.65
C ARG A 76 16.46 5.82 7.97
N ALA A 77 17.19 6.70 7.31
CA ALA A 77 18.61 6.90 7.55
C ALA A 77 18.93 7.65 8.84
N THR A 78 17.98 8.37 9.43
CA THR A 78 18.14 8.93 10.78
C THR A 78 17.86 7.88 11.86
N ASP A 79 16.93 6.96 11.58
CA ASP A 79 16.45 5.98 12.56
C ASP A 79 17.24 4.65 12.50
N SER A 80 18.21 4.53 11.61
CA SER A 80 19.02 3.31 11.40
C SER A 80 20.41 3.66 10.88
N ASP A 81 21.39 2.78 11.06
CA ASP A 81 22.77 2.96 10.54
C ASP A 81 22.89 2.85 9.01
N VAL A 82 21.77 2.86 8.30
CA VAL A 82 21.73 2.79 6.83
C VAL A 82 21.97 4.18 6.26
N PRO A 83 22.98 4.39 5.41
CA PRO A 83 23.24 5.70 4.85
C PRO A 83 22.10 6.14 3.93
N TYR A 84 21.68 7.41 4.02
CA TYR A 84 20.58 7.99 3.23
C TYR A 84 20.65 7.69 1.73
N LYS A 85 21.85 7.71 1.14
CA LYS A 85 22.08 7.34 -0.27
C LYS A 85 21.62 5.92 -0.63
N ALA A 86 21.72 4.96 0.29
CA ALA A 86 21.27 3.57 0.09
C ALA A 86 19.75 3.40 0.26
N THR A 87 19.06 4.35 0.91
CA THR A 87 17.61 4.28 1.11
C THR A 87 16.78 4.74 -0.11
N ARG A 88 17.42 5.37 -1.11
CA ARG A 88 16.78 5.96 -2.29
C ARG A 88 16.94 5.11 -3.56
N GLU A 89 17.54 3.93 -3.49
CA GLU A 89 17.95 3.15 -4.67
C GLU A 89 16.82 2.35 -5.37
N THR A 90 15.55 2.64 -5.12
CA THR A 90 14.46 2.15 -5.97
C THR A 90 13.82 3.31 -6.72
N THR A 91 13.81 3.19 -8.06
CA THR A 91 13.20 4.08 -9.06
C THR A 91 14.15 5.08 -9.76
N GLN A 92 15.19 4.57 -10.46
CA GLN A 92 15.35 5.03 -11.85
C GLN A 92 14.30 4.28 -12.68
N VAL A 93 13.06 4.78 -12.69
CA VAL A 93 12.13 4.51 -13.80
C VAL A 93 12.48 5.53 -14.87
N GLY A 94 13.65 5.32 -15.47
CA GLY A 94 13.88 5.60 -16.88
C GLY A 94 13.89 4.23 -17.54
N ASP A 95 13.15 4.08 -18.62
CA ASP A 95 13.14 2.92 -19.51
C ASP A 95 12.36 1.67 -19.08
N ALA A 96 11.14 1.83 -18.56
CA ALA A 96 10.10 0.85 -18.85
C ALA A 96 9.50 1.16 -20.22
N LYS A 97 10.18 0.75 -21.30
CA LYS A 97 9.54 0.67 -22.62
C LYS A 97 8.40 -0.32 -22.52
N TYR A 98 7.20 0.22 -22.67
CA TYR A 98 5.95 -0.49 -22.90
C TYR A 98 6.20 -1.65 -23.88
N ILE A 99 5.94 -2.88 -23.44
CA ILE A 99 5.89 -4.03 -24.35
C ILE A 99 4.63 -3.83 -25.20
N GLU A 100 4.81 -3.20 -26.37
CA GLU A 100 3.80 -3.22 -27.41
C GLU A 100 3.63 -4.67 -27.88
N ASN A 101 2.41 -5.18 -27.73
CA ASN A 101 1.77 -6.24 -28.49
C ASN A 101 2.68 -7.28 -29.17
N SER A 102 2.73 -8.47 -28.57
CA SER A 102 2.95 -9.72 -29.33
C SER A 102 1.89 -10.72 -28.88
N PHE A 103 0.70 -10.55 -29.45
CA PHE A 103 -0.31 -11.60 -29.53
C PHE A 103 -0.43 -11.93 -31.03
N GLU A 104 0.35 -12.91 -31.46
CA GLU A 104 0.10 -13.74 -32.64
C GLU A 104 0.14 -15.20 -32.19
#